data_AF-A0A1Y1M852-F1
#
_entry.id   AF-A0A1Y1M852-F1
#
_cell.length_a   1.000
_cell.length_b   1.000
_cell.length_c   1.000
_cell.angle_alpha   90.00
_cell.angle_beta   90.00
_cell.angle_gamma   90.00
#
_symmetry.space_group_name_H-M   'P 1'
#
loop_
_entity.id
_entity.type
_entity.pdbx_description
1 polymer ?
#
loop_
_entity_poly.entity_id
_entity_poly.type
_entity_poly.pdbx_seq_one_letter_code
_entity_poly.pdbx_strand_id
1 'polypeptide(L)'
;EKIWVFRHRRSDQIIYSFDERLDGFHALKQLPFNGKKTKPAKLRKDYWSPMALIQFPEGQGAVGRSVYQKLRELKHLHEVSWTDEFRYKSPQEFTAADKKKIAQEKASGNGYKPVRSKAERGIALNAQKTNSIADMAAVLAGHGNGNEIAVANTATDG
;
A
#
# COMPACT_ATOMS: atom_id res chain seq x y z
N GLU A 1 -0.07 17.50 -12.59
CA GLU A 1 1.41 17.42 -12.53
C GLU A 1 1.95 17.12 -11.13
N LYS A 2 1.13 17.23 -10.08
CA LYS A 2 1.49 16.82 -8.73
C LYS A 2 0.61 15.65 -8.29
N ILE A 3 1.20 14.65 -7.66
CA ILE A 3 0.49 13.57 -6.97
C ILE A 3 0.90 13.61 -5.50
N TRP A 4 -0.09 13.81 -4.65
CA TRP A 4 0.06 13.76 -3.21
C TRP A 4 -0.24 12.37 -2.69
N VAL A 5 0.65 11.86 -1.85
CA VAL A 5 0.49 10.56 -1.18
C VAL A 5 0.26 10.82 0.30
N PHE A 6 -0.90 10.45 0.81
CA PHE A 6 -1.25 10.62 2.21
C PHE A 6 -1.19 9.28 2.94
N ARG A 7 -0.67 9.31 4.16
CA ARG A 7 -0.60 8.16 5.06
C ARG A 7 -1.45 8.41 6.30
N HIS A 8 -2.18 7.37 6.71
CA HIS A 8 -2.79 7.32 8.04
C HIS A 8 -1.72 6.97 9.08
N ARG A 9 -1.46 7.88 10.04
CA ARG A 9 -0.34 7.80 11.00
C ARG A 9 -0.29 6.54 11.87
N ARG A 10 -1.43 5.86 12.07
CA ARG A 10 -1.54 4.69 12.96
C ARG A 10 -1.77 3.36 12.24
N SER A 11 -2.37 3.38 11.06
CA SER A 11 -2.81 2.16 10.36
C SER A 11 -2.07 1.96 9.04
N ASP A 12 -1.21 2.91 8.66
CA ASP A 12 -0.42 2.87 7.44
C ASP A 12 -1.23 2.72 6.14
N GLN A 13 -2.52 3.06 6.20
CA GLN A 13 -3.37 3.19 5.03
C GLN A 13 -2.88 4.35 4.17
N ILE A 14 -2.94 4.15 2.86
CA ILE A 14 -2.47 5.11 1.86
C ILE A 14 -3.64 5.65 1.06
N ILE A 15 -3.59 6.93 0.73
CA ILE A 15 -4.51 7.59 -0.21
C ILE A 15 -3.69 8.42 -1.19
N TYR A 16 -3.96 8.26 -2.48
CA TYR A 16 -3.38 9.08 -3.53
C TYR A 16 -4.34 10.20 -3.91
N SER A 17 -3.85 11.42 -4.18
CA SER A 17 -4.66 12.55 -4.60
C SER A 17 -3.90 13.42 -5.60
N PHE A 18 -4.61 14.12 -6.49
CA PHE A 18 -4.03 15.23 -7.24
C PHE A 18 -4.02 16.53 -6.43
N ASP A 19 -4.86 16.62 -5.40
CA ASP A 19 -5.01 17.79 -4.53
C ASP A 19 -4.12 17.70 -3.29
N GLU A 20 -3.61 18.85 -2.85
CA GLU A 20 -2.82 19.00 -1.61
C GLU A 20 -3.65 18.74 -0.35
N ARG A 21 -4.98 18.74 -0.47
CA ARG A 21 -5.90 18.43 0.62
C ARG A 21 -6.75 17.23 0.22
N LEU A 22 -6.94 16.31 1.17
CA LEU A 22 -7.83 15.17 0.97
C LEU A 22 -9.28 15.64 0.91
N ASP A 23 -9.95 15.35 -0.20
CA ASP A 23 -11.41 15.40 -0.25
C ASP A 23 -12.01 14.18 0.45
N GLY A 24 -12.80 14.42 1.49
CA GLY A 24 -13.36 13.37 2.36
C GLY A 24 -14.14 12.30 1.61
N PHE A 25 -14.90 12.65 0.57
CA PHE A 25 -15.74 11.71 -0.15
C PHE A 25 -14.94 10.83 -1.11
N HIS A 26 -14.14 11.44 -2.00
CA HIS A 26 -13.36 10.69 -2.98
C HIS A 26 -12.21 9.91 -2.35
N ALA A 27 -11.55 10.46 -1.33
CA ALA A 27 -10.47 9.79 -0.63
C ALA A 27 -10.97 8.56 0.14
N LEU A 28 -12.15 8.62 0.76
CA LEU A 28 -12.70 7.48 1.51
C LEU A 28 -13.08 6.28 0.62
N LYS A 29 -13.37 6.51 -0.67
CA LYS A 29 -13.62 5.44 -1.65
C LYS A 29 -12.37 4.61 -1.94
N GLN A 30 -11.17 5.12 -1.67
CA GLN A 30 -9.92 4.37 -1.85
C GLN A 30 -9.68 3.35 -0.74
N LEU A 31 -10.41 3.41 0.36
CA LEU A 31 -10.24 2.50 1.49
C LEU A 31 -11.23 1.33 1.39
N PRO A 32 -10.77 0.08 1.20
CA PRO A 32 -11.64 -1.08 1.17
C PRO A 32 -12.14 -1.46 2.58
N PHE A 33 -13.14 -2.33 2.63
CA PHE A 33 -13.57 -2.94 3.88
C PHE A 33 -12.73 -4.19 4.17
N ASN A 34 -11.73 -4.06 5.03
CA ASN A 34 -10.85 -5.17 5.44
C ASN A 34 -11.30 -5.85 6.74
N GLY A 35 -12.49 -5.49 7.27
CA GLY A 35 -13.04 -6.02 8.52
C GLY A 35 -13.69 -4.97 9.43
N LYS A 36 -14.21 -5.40 10.58
CA LYS A 36 -14.82 -4.49 11.56
C LYS A 36 -13.76 -3.52 12.09
N LYS A 37 -14.09 -2.23 12.13
CA LYS A 37 -13.21 -1.14 12.61
C LYS A 37 -11.92 -0.92 11.81
N THR A 38 -11.79 -1.47 10.60
CA THR A 38 -10.61 -1.26 9.73
C THR A 38 -10.78 -0.09 8.76
N LYS A 39 -12.03 0.27 8.41
CA LYS A 39 -12.36 1.46 7.61
C LYS A 39 -12.94 2.56 8.50
N PRO A 40 -12.36 3.77 8.52
CA PRO A 40 -12.91 4.89 9.29
C PRO A 40 -14.23 5.37 8.67
N ALA A 41 -15.14 5.90 9.50
CA ALA A 41 -16.40 6.48 9.01
C ALA A 41 -16.21 7.83 8.29
N LYS A 42 -15.17 8.58 8.70
CA LYS A 42 -14.76 9.85 8.10
C LYS A 42 -13.25 10.01 8.20
N LEU A 43 -12.66 10.76 7.28
CA LEU A 43 -11.24 11.10 7.34
C LEU A 43 -11.04 12.23 8.35
N ARG A 44 -10.36 11.94 9.47
CA ARG A 44 -10.01 12.97 10.45
C ARG A 44 -8.64 13.56 10.13
N LYS A 45 -8.55 14.89 10.04
CA LYS A 45 -7.35 15.63 9.63
C LYS A 45 -6.10 15.28 10.46
N ASP A 46 -6.24 14.97 11.74
CA ASP A 46 -5.14 14.66 12.65
C ASP A 46 -4.46 13.32 12.37
N TYR A 47 -5.18 12.37 11.78
CA TYR A 47 -4.63 11.05 11.46
C TYR A 47 -3.98 10.97 10.08
N TRP A 48 -4.31 11.89 9.18
CA TRP A 48 -3.79 11.89 7.81
C TRP A 48 -2.72 12.94 7.64
N SER A 49 -1.57 12.54 7.13
CA SER A 49 -0.48 13.46 6.79
C SER A 49 0.10 13.12 5.42
N PRO A 50 0.56 14.14 4.66
CA PRO A 50 1.32 13.90 3.45
C PRO A 50 2.57 13.09 3.80
N MET A 51 2.81 12.03 3.04
CA MET A 51 3.97 11.14 3.13
C MET A 51 4.97 11.42 2.01
N ALA A 52 4.47 11.72 0.82
CA ALA A 52 5.29 12.07 -0.34
C ALA A 52 4.53 13.00 -1.29
N LEU A 53 5.29 13.77 -2.06
CA LEU A 53 4.83 14.54 -3.21
C LEU A 53 5.63 14.07 -4.42
N ILE A 54 4.92 13.56 -5.44
CA ILE A 54 5.51 13.25 -6.73
C ILE A 54 5.19 14.43 -7.64
N GLN A 55 6.23 15.11 -8.15
CA GLN A 55 6.08 16.26 -9.01
C GLN A 55 6.72 15.97 -10.36
N PHE A 56 5.94 16.16 -11.42
CA PHE A 56 6.39 16.07 -12.80
C PHE A 56 6.73 17.47 -13.32
N PRO A 57 7.62 17.57 -14.33
CA PRO A 57 7.84 18.80 -15.09
C PRO A 57 6.55 19.36 -15.67
N GLU A 58 6.54 20.67 -15.91
CA GLU A 58 5.43 21.36 -16.56
C GLU A 58 5.16 20.78 -17.96
N GLY A 59 3.89 20.59 -18.31
CA GLY A 59 3.46 19.96 -19.56
C GLY A 59 3.36 18.43 -19.50
N GLN A 60 3.91 17.77 -18.46
CA GLN A 60 3.85 16.31 -18.32
C GLN A 60 2.61 15.81 -17.54
N GLY A 61 1.48 16.53 -17.68
CA GLY A 61 0.23 16.17 -17.01
C GLY A 61 -0.31 14.78 -17.40
N ALA A 62 -0.06 14.32 -18.64
CA ALA A 62 -0.44 12.99 -19.10
C ALA A 62 0.30 11.89 -18.34
N VAL A 63 1.63 12.01 -18.25
CA VAL A 63 2.50 11.10 -17.50
C VAL A 63 2.04 11.00 -16.05
N GLY A 64 1.74 12.14 -15.42
CA GLY A 64 1.21 12.16 -14.05
C GLY A 64 -0.12 11.41 -13.88
N ARG A 65 -1.02 11.45 -14.86
CA ARG A 65 -2.27 10.66 -14.83
C ARG A 65 -2.00 9.17 -14.99
N SER A 66 -1.09 8.80 -15.89
CA SER A 66 -0.67 7.40 -16.11
C SER A 66 -0.07 6.82 -14.81
N VAL A 67 0.87 7.53 -14.19
CA VAL A 67 1.49 7.12 -12.91
C VAL A 67 0.44 7.00 -11.80
N TYR A 68 -0.45 7.98 -11.67
CA TYR A 68 -1.51 7.95 -10.67
C TYR A 68 -2.42 6.73 -10.84
N GLN A 69 -2.80 6.41 -12.08
CA GLN A 69 -3.59 5.22 -12.39
C GLN A 69 -2.86 3.95 -11.94
N LYS A 70 -1.58 3.78 -12.31
CA LYS A 70 -0.80 2.59 -11.95
C LYS A 70 -0.64 2.42 -10.44
N LEU A 71 -0.35 3.50 -9.71
CA LEU A 71 -0.27 3.46 -8.24
C LEU A 71 -1.60 3.03 -7.60
N ARG A 72 -2.73 3.48 -8.17
CA ARG A 72 -4.07 3.09 -7.70
C ARG A 72 -4.41 1.64 -8.01
N GLU A 73 -4.03 1.15 -9.19
CA GLU A 73 -4.20 -0.24 -9.61
C GLU A 73 -3.38 -1.18 -8.72
N LEU A 74 -2.08 -0.89 -8.50
CA LEU A 74 -1.20 -1.68 -7.64
C LEU A 74 -1.70 -1.72 -6.20
N LYS A 75 -2.06 -0.57 -5.62
CA LYS A 75 -2.66 -0.52 -4.28
C LYS A 75 -3.91 -1.41 -4.18
N HIS A 76 -4.78 -1.35 -5.18
CA HIS A 76 -5.98 -2.18 -5.18
C HIS A 76 -5.62 -3.67 -5.20
N LEU A 77 -4.68 -4.08 -6.05
CA LEU A 77 -4.17 -5.45 -6.13
C LEU A 77 -3.56 -5.92 -4.80
N HIS A 78 -2.75 -5.10 -4.13
CA HIS A 78 -2.18 -5.41 -2.81
C HIS A 78 -3.25 -5.65 -1.74
N GLU A 79 -4.42 -5.04 -1.88
CA GLU A 79 -5.53 -5.17 -0.93
C GLU A 79 -6.46 -6.35 -1.25
N VAL A 80 -6.59 -6.76 -2.52
CA VAL A 80 -7.55 -7.79 -2.96
C VAL A 80 -6.93 -9.12 -3.42
N SER A 81 -5.71 -9.08 -3.96
CA SER A 81 -5.07 -10.21 -4.65
C SER A 81 -3.76 -10.61 -3.98
N TRP A 82 -3.85 -10.97 -2.69
CA TRP A 82 -2.71 -11.43 -1.89
C TRP A 82 -2.64 -12.96 -1.87
N THR A 83 -1.42 -13.50 -1.78
CA THR A 83 -1.17 -14.94 -1.74
C THR A 83 -1.45 -15.53 -0.35
N ASP A 84 -1.56 -16.85 -0.28
CA ASP A 84 -1.74 -17.57 0.99
C ASP A 84 -0.62 -17.31 2.01
N GLU A 85 0.54 -16.80 1.58
CA GLU A 85 1.60 -16.37 2.48
C GLU A 85 1.13 -15.26 3.44
N PHE A 86 0.24 -14.38 2.99
CA PHE A 86 -0.34 -13.32 3.80
C PHE A 86 -1.25 -13.86 4.93
N ARG A 87 -1.65 -15.12 4.86
CA ARG A 87 -2.39 -15.80 5.94
C ARG A 87 -1.51 -16.04 7.17
N TYR A 88 -0.20 -16.15 7.01
CA TYR A 88 0.74 -16.50 8.08
C TYR A 88 1.43 -15.26 8.64
N LYS A 89 1.75 -15.29 9.95
CA LYS A 89 2.51 -14.22 10.59
C LYS A 89 3.93 -14.17 10.02
N SER A 90 4.49 -12.97 9.88
CA SER A 90 5.91 -12.82 9.56
C SER A 90 6.76 -13.03 10.82
N PRO A 91 8.07 -13.32 10.68
CA PRO A 91 8.96 -13.48 11.84
C PRO A 91 8.96 -12.28 12.79
N GLN A 92 8.73 -11.07 12.26
CA GLN A 92 8.66 -9.84 13.04
C GLN A 92 7.39 -9.75 13.91
N GLU A 93 6.33 -10.46 13.56
CA GLU A 93 5.05 -10.48 14.29
C GLU A 93 4.96 -11.63 15.31
N PHE A 94 5.96 -12.50 15.38
CA PHE A 94 5.92 -13.66 16.26
C PHE A 94 5.93 -13.25 17.74
N THR A 95 4.86 -13.62 18.43
CA THR A 95 4.77 -13.48 19.89
C THR A 95 5.65 -14.52 20.60
N ALA A 96 5.89 -14.34 21.89
CA ALA A 96 6.61 -15.35 22.69
C ALA A 96 5.90 -16.72 22.66
N ALA A 97 4.56 -16.73 22.64
CA ALA A 97 3.77 -17.94 22.52
C ALA A 97 3.95 -18.61 21.14
N ASP A 98 3.95 -17.83 20.06
CA ASP A 98 4.19 -18.33 18.71
C ASP A 98 5.58 -18.99 18.63
N LYS A 99 6.62 -18.33 19.16
CA LYS A 99 7.99 -18.87 19.18
C LYS A 99 8.09 -20.19 19.96
N LYS A 100 7.45 -20.28 21.12
CA LYS A 100 7.40 -21.51 21.93
C LYS A 100 6.74 -22.65 21.14
N LYS A 101 5.60 -22.38 20.50
CA LYS A 101 4.87 -23.38 19.71
C LYS A 101 5.65 -23.84 18.49
N ILE A 102 6.31 -22.92 17.77
CA ILE A 102 7.21 -23.25 16.65
C ILE A 102 8.31 -24.20 17.12
N ALA A 103 8.95 -23.92 18.26
CA ALA A 103 10.01 -24.77 18.79
C ALA A 103 9.52 -26.18 19.16
N GLN A 104 8.34 -26.28 19.77
CA GLN A 104 7.70 -27.56 20.12
C GLN A 104 7.39 -28.39 18.87
N GLU A 105 6.72 -27.79 17.88
CA GLU A 105 6.36 -28.48 16.64
C GLU A 105 7.60 -28.89 15.84
N LYS A 106 8.63 -28.04 15.83
CA LYS A 106 9.93 -28.36 15.21
C LYS A 106 10.60 -29.56 15.87
N ALA A 107 10.55 -29.68 17.20
CA ALA A 107 11.06 -30.84 17.92
C ALA A 107 10.29 -32.12 17.57
N SER A 108 9.00 -32.01 17.26
CA SER A 108 8.15 -33.10 16.78
C SER A 108 8.28 -33.38 15.27
N GLY A 109 9.15 -32.65 14.54
CA GLY A 109 9.34 -32.82 13.09
C GLY A 109 8.34 -32.09 12.19
N ASN A 110 7.46 -31.25 12.74
CA ASN A 110 6.43 -30.53 12.00
C ASN A 110 6.84 -29.10 11.63
N GLY A 111 6.52 -28.68 10.40
CA GLY A 111 6.70 -27.32 9.89
C GLY A 111 5.56 -26.37 10.27
N TYR A 112 5.39 -26.05 11.55
CA TYR A 112 4.32 -25.15 12.01
C TYR A 112 4.59 -23.69 11.64
N LYS A 113 3.59 -23.03 11.02
CA LYS A 113 3.58 -21.59 10.75
C LYS A 113 2.41 -20.93 11.48
N PRO A 114 2.67 -19.94 12.37
CA PRO A 114 1.58 -19.20 13.03
C PRO A 114 0.67 -18.48 12.02
N VAL A 115 -0.63 -18.58 12.22
CA VAL A 115 -1.65 -18.04 11.32
C VAL A 115 -2.23 -16.74 11.89
N ARG A 116 -2.40 -15.71 11.05
CA ARG A 116 -3.12 -14.48 11.41
C ARG A 116 -4.62 -14.77 11.54
N SER A 117 -5.20 -14.31 12.64
CA SER A 117 -6.66 -14.18 12.78
C SER A 117 -7.24 -13.23 11.73
N LYS A 118 -8.57 -13.24 11.55
CA LYS A 118 -9.24 -12.31 10.63
C LYS A 118 -8.98 -10.84 10.99
N ALA A 119 -8.93 -10.53 12.29
CA ALA A 119 -8.67 -9.17 12.76
C ALA A 119 -7.23 -8.72 12.49
N GLU A 120 -6.24 -9.55 12.84
CA GLU A 120 -4.82 -9.27 12.55
C GLU A 120 -4.60 -9.11 11.03
N ARG A 121 -5.25 -9.95 10.22
CA ARG A 121 -5.16 -9.85 8.76
C ARG A 121 -5.76 -8.55 8.22
N GLY A 122 -6.90 -8.12 8.74
CA GLY A 122 -7.50 -6.85 8.35
C GLY A 122 -6.63 -5.64 8.71
N ILE A 123 -5.91 -5.71 9.84
CA ILE A 123 -4.94 -4.69 10.23
C ILE A 123 -3.71 -4.72 9.31
N ALA A 124 -3.18 -5.91 9.02
CA ALA A 124 -2.04 -6.07 8.13
C ALA A 124 -2.36 -5.59 6.69
N LEU A 125 -3.55 -5.89 6.16
CA LEU A 125 -3.98 -5.41 4.83
C LEU A 125 -4.11 -3.90 4.76
N ASN A 126 -4.42 -3.23 5.87
CA ASN A 126 -4.47 -1.77 5.91
C ASN A 126 -3.07 -1.13 5.82
N ALA A 127 -2.02 -1.83 6.27
CA ALA A 127 -0.68 -1.30 6.38
C ALA A 127 0.05 -1.27 5.02
N GLN A 128 -0.42 -0.41 4.12
CA GLN A 128 0.03 -0.31 2.73
C GLN A 128 1.21 0.63 2.52
N LYS A 129 1.79 1.22 3.58
CA LYS A 129 2.93 2.14 3.45
C LYS A 129 4.11 1.51 2.68
N THR A 130 4.56 0.33 3.10
CA THR A 130 5.75 -0.29 2.49
C THR A 130 5.49 -0.65 1.03
N ASN A 131 4.31 -1.20 0.75
CA ASN A 131 3.86 -1.49 -0.61
C ASN A 131 3.83 -0.21 -1.46
N SER A 132 3.26 0.88 -0.95
CA SER A 132 3.21 2.16 -1.64
C SER A 132 4.59 2.73 -1.96
N ILE A 133 5.57 2.59 -1.07
CA ILE A 133 6.96 3.01 -1.34
C ILE A 133 7.56 2.18 -2.47
N ALA A 134 7.35 0.86 -2.44
CA ALA A 134 7.82 -0.03 -3.50
C ALA A 134 7.13 0.26 -4.84
N ASP A 135 5.80 0.48 -4.83
CA ASP A 135 5.01 0.82 -6.01
C ASP A 135 5.45 2.16 -6.60
N MET A 136 5.72 3.17 -5.77
CA MET A 136 6.28 4.44 -6.23
C MET A 136 7.63 4.22 -6.92
N ALA A 137 8.54 3.46 -6.32
CA ALA A 137 9.84 3.16 -6.93
C ALA A 137 9.67 2.42 -8.28
N ALA A 138 8.83 1.39 -8.32
CA ALA A 138 8.61 0.60 -9.52
C ALA A 138 7.96 1.41 -10.66
N VAL A 139 6.87 2.13 -10.36
CA VAL A 139 6.15 2.92 -11.36
C VAL A 139 7.00 4.08 -11.85
N LEU A 140 7.75 4.76 -10.97
CA LEU A 140 8.62 5.87 -11.38
C LEU A 140 9.86 5.42 -12.16
N ALA A 141 10.26 4.15 -12.04
CA ALA A 141 11.28 3.52 -12.89
C ALA A 141 10.72 3.05 -14.26
N GLY A 142 9.45 3.32 -14.56
CA GLY A 142 8.83 2.95 -15.85
C GLY A 142 8.23 1.55 -15.90
N HIS A 143 8.16 0.82 -14.77
CA HIS A 143 7.51 -0.49 -14.76
C HIS A 143 5.99 -0.39 -14.92
N GLY A 144 5.40 -1.43 -15.52
CA GLY A 144 3.97 -1.55 -15.76
C GLY A 144 3.59 -1.27 -17.22
N ASN A 145 2.80 -2.17 -17.81
CA ASN A 145 2.39 -2.03 -19.21
C ASN A 145 1.62 -0.73 -19.44
N GLY A 146 2.03 0.04 -20.45
CA GLY A 146 1.44 1.34 -20.78
C GLY A 146 1.84 2.47 -19.83
N ASN A 147 2.94 2.34 -19.08
CA ASN A 147 3.47 3.42 -18.25
C ASN A 147 4.15 4.48 -19.13
N GLU A 148 3.60 5.69 -19.14
CA GLU A 148 4.07 6.78 -19.98
C GLU A 148 5.42 7.36 -19.54
N ILE A 149 5.91 7.05 -18.34
CA ILE A 149 7.27 7.42 -17.90
C ILE A 149 8.34 6.82 -18.82
N ALA A 150 8.16 5.56 -19.24
CA ALA A 150 9.14 4.88 -20.09
C ALA A 150 9.32 5.61 -21.42
N VAL A 151 8.22 6.11 -21.99
CA VAL A 151 8.21 6.89 -23.25
C VAL A 151 8.81 8.28 -23.04
N ALA A 152 8.48 8.93 -21.92
CA ALA A 152 9.02 10.25 -21.59
C ALA A 152 10.55 10.22 -21.44
N ASN A 153 11.10 9.20 -20.75
CA ASN A 153 12.54 9.05 -20.55
C ASN A 153 13.27 8.83 -21.89
N THR A 154 12.71 8.02 -22.80
CA THR A 154 13.31 7.80 -24.13
C THR A 154 13.30 9.05 -25.02
N ALA A 155 12.38 9.99 -24.79
CA ALA A 155 12.30 11.23 -25.56
C ALA A 155 13.27 12.31 -25.07
N THR A 156 13.77 12.20 -23.83
CA THR A 156 14.74 13.14 -23.24
C THR A 156 16.20 12.70 -23.44
N ASP A 157 16.44 11.41 -23.69
CA ASP A 157 17.78 10.83 -23.86
C ASP A 157 18.25 10.76 -25.33
N GLY A 158 17.46 11.27 -26.29
CA GLY A 158 17.78 11.35 -27.72
C GLY A 158 17.85 12.80 -28.20
#